data_AF-A0A0V8RTG0-F1
#
_entry.id   AF-A0A0V8RTG0-F1
#
_cell.length_a   1.000
_cell.length_b   1.000
_cell.length_c   1.000
_cell.angle_alpha   90.00
_cell.angle_beta   90.00
_cell.angle_gamma   90.00
#
_symmetry.space_group_name_H-M   'P 1'
#
loop_
_entity.id
_entity.type
_entity.pdbx_description
1 polymer ?
#
loop_
_entity_poly.entity_id
_entity_poly.type
_entity_poly.pdbx_seq_one_letter_code
_entity_poly.pdbx_strand_id
1 'polypeptide(L)'
;MGEPEFLIVYHEPGDPSEHRRVQELAARIRELAGVELEAIPLREFKRCSRCRRVYLLMFTRGGHWLSLREKGVNAAHIPPSVTAAAVAEELERRGLDRVMLVALKARRLVRGQSEDLELIARLLQARGLRAEARILDSLEPPERPETREPVAPVALLAGRLVRAACMLTKGPCLGPFIDYGWWHLLAWITSDIRAGLGENPGGPRRAPRG
;
A
#
# COMPACT_ATOMS: atom_id res chain seq x y z
N MET A 1 -19.69 5.35 21.23
CA MET A 1 -19.00 4.37 20.38
C MET A 1 -17.56 4.26 20.87
N GLY A 2 -17.04 3.05 21.07
CA GLY A 2 -15.68 2.82 21.54
C GLY A 2 -14.63 3.09 20.46
N GLU A 3 -13.35 3.19 20.83
CA GLU A 3 -12.24 3.19 19.84
C GLU A 3 -12.23 1.86 19.07
N PRO A 4 -12.06 1.86 17.74
CA PRO A 4 -12.03 0.62 16.95
C PRO A 4 -10.79 -0.22 17.30
N GLU A 5 -10.93 -1.54 17.15
CA GLU A 5 -9.85 -2.49 17.43
C GLU A 5 -8.74 -2.42 16.38
N PHE A 6 -9.12 -2.17 15.13
CA PHE A 6 -8.23 -2.04 13.99
C PHE A 6 -8.47 -0.70 13.27
N LEU A 7 -7.42 -0.10 12.76
CA LEU A 7 -7.51 1.12 11.95
C LEU A 7 -6.78 0.96 10.62
N ILE A 8 -7.38 1.47 9.55
CA ILE A 8 -6.72 1.76 8.29
C ILE A 8 -6.40 3.25 8.26
N VAL A 9 -5.15 3.59 7.95
CA VAL A 9 -4.67 4.96 7.84
C VAL A 9 -4.05 5.16 6.46
N TYR A 10 -4.45 6.21 5.75
CA TYR A 10 -4.03 6.43 4.36
C TYR A 10 -3.81 7.92 4.07
N HIS A 11 -2.97 8.22 3.06
CA HIS A 11 -2.82 9.59 2.59
C HIS A 11 -4.10 10.08 1.91
N GLU A 12 -4.46 11.34 2.15
CA GLU A 12 -5.60 11.95 1.47
C GLU A 12 -5.42 11.89 -0.05
N PRO A 13 -6.45 11.49 -0.81
CA PRO A 13 -6.40 11.54 -2.25
C PRO A 13 -6.35 12.98 -2.73
N GLY A 14 -5.81 13.18 -3.92
CA GLY A 14 -5.98 14.45 -4.64
C GLY A 14 -7.40 14.63 -5.18
N ASP A 15 -8.13 13.53 -5.35
CA ASP A 15 -9.54 13.51 -5.75
C ASP A 15 -10.40 12.99 -4.58
N PRO A 16 -11.30 13.82 -3.99
CA PRO A 16 -12.12 13.41 -2.86
C PRO A 16 -13.01 12.18 -3.12
N SER A 17 -13.36 11.88 -4.36
CA SER A 17 -14.18 10.69 -4.69
C SER A 17 -13.48 9.37 -4.37
N GLU A 18 -12.15 9.36 -4.38
CA GLU A 18 -11.31 8.18 -4.11
C GLU A 18 -11.36 7.75 -2.64
N HIS A 19 -11.81 8.62 -1.72
CA HIS A 19 -12.04 8.23 -0.32
C HIS A 19 -13.04 7.07 -0.22
N ARG A 20 -14.05 7.04 -1.09
CA ARG A 20 -15.08 6.00 -1.08
C ARG A 20 -14.46 4.62 -1.26
N ARG A 21 -13.44 4.49 -2.13
CA ARG A 21 -12.73 3.22 -2.33
C ARG A 21 -12.11 2.75 -1.01
N VAL A 22 -11.39 3.59 -0.27
CA VAL A 22 -10.79 3.11 1.00
C VAL A 22 -11.87 2.73 2.04
N GLN A 23 -13.02 3.42 2.05
CA GLN A 23 -14.15 3.05 2.91
C GLN A 23 -14.80 1.73 2.52
N GLU A 24 -14.96 1.46 1.23
CA GLU A 24 -15.43 0.18 0.71
C GLU A 24 -14.45 -0.97 1.07
N LEU A 25 -13.14 -0.71 1.04
CA LEU A 25 -12.11 -1.68 1.44
C LEU A 25 -12.28 -2.03 2.92
N ALA A 26 -12.40 -0.99 3.75
CA ALA A 26 -12.61 -1.14 5.20
C ALA A 26 -13.90 -1.90 5.51
N ALA A 27 -15.01 -1.56 4.85
CA ALA A 27 -16.29 -2.25 5.01
C ALA A 27 -16.17 -3.74 4.65
N ARG A 28 -15.49 -4.06 3.56
CA ARG A 28 -15.30 -5.45 3.13
C ARG A 28 -14.40 -6.24 4.09
N ILE A 29 -13.34 -5.63 4.62
CA ILE A 29 -12.49 -6.26 5.63
C ILE A 29 -13.29 -6.54 6.91
N ARG A 30 -14.10 -5.57 7.35
CA ARG A 30 -14.98 -5.72 8.52
C ARG A 30 -15.89 -6.93 8.38
N GLU A 31 -16.53 -7.08 7.22
CA GLU A 31 -17.41 -8.20 6.91
C GLU A 31 -16.66 -9.54 6.89
N LEU A 32 -15.50 -9.60 6.21
CA LEU A 32 -14.75 -10.84 6.06
C LEU A 32 -14.01 -11.29 7.32
N ALA A 33 -13.50 -10.36 8.12
CA ALA A 33 -12.76 -10.65 9.33
C ALA A 33 -13.62 -10.67 10.59
N GLY A 34 -14.84 -10.11 10.55
CA GLY A 34 -15.73 -10.06 11.71
C GLY A 34 -15.21 -9.17 12.85
N VAL A 35 -14.52 -8.09 12.52
CA VAL A 35 -13.87 -7.18 13.51
C VAL A 35 -14.33 -5.73 13.35
N GLU A 36 -14.21 -4.94 14.41
CA GLU A 36 -14.37 -3.49 14.34
C GLU A 36 -13.15 -2.83 13.66
N LEU A 37 -13.38 -2.26 12.48
CA LEU A 37 -12.35 -1.61 11.68
C LEU A 37 -12.87 -0.33 11.03
N GLU A 38 -12.08 0.73 11.10
CA GLU A 38 -12.38 2.04 10.49
C GLU A 38 -11.21 2.50 9.60
N ALA A 39 -11.52 3.18 8.49
CA ALA A 39 -10.53 3.84 7.65
C ALA A 39 -10.57 5.36 7.86
N ILE A 40 -9.44 5.95 8.24
CA ILE A 40 -9.30 7.38 8.42
C ILE A 40 -8.14 7.97 7.62
N PRO A 41 -8.28 9.18 7.08
CA PRO A 41 -7.16 9.90 6.49
C PRO A 41 -6.06 10.18 7.51
N LEU A 42 -4.81 10.19 7.07
CA LEU A 42 -3.64 10.37 7.91
C LEU A 42 -3.67 11.70 8.68
N ARG A 43 -4.17 12.78 8.09
CA ARG A 43 -4.30 14.08 8.76
C ARG A 43 -5.26 14.05 9.95
N GLU A 44 -6.20 13.10 9.95
CA GLU A 44 -7.21 12.91 10.98
C GLU A 44 -6.74 11.93 12.06
N PHE A 45 -5.66 11.18 11.80
CA PHE A 45 -5.04 10.31 12.79
C PHE A 45 -4.37 11.12 13.91
N LYS A 46 -4.95 11.07 15.12
CA LYS A 46 -4.39 11.73 16.31
C LYS A 46 -3.61 10.74 17.18
N ARG A 47 -4.27 9.67 17.59
CA ARG A 47 -3.75 8.57 18.42
C ARG A 47 -4.67 7.36 18.26
N CYS A 48 -4.17 6.18 18.60
CA CYS A 48 -5.05 5.07 18.94
C CYS A 48 -4.46 4.26 20.10
N SER A 49 -5.03 4.45 21.29
CA SER A 49 -4.55 3.81 22.51
C SER A 49 -5.03 2.37 22.66
N ARG A 50 -6.16 2.03 22.06
CA ARG A 50 -6.79 0.70 22.17
C ARG A 50 -6.69 -0.14 20.89
N CYS A 51 -6.10 0.39 19.83
CA CYS A 51 -5.92 -0.37 18.60
C CYS A 51 -4.93 -1.51 18.80
N ARG A 52 -5.32 -2.71 18.41
CA ARG A 52 -4.41 -3.85 18.30
C ARG A 52 -3.42 -3.67 17.16
N ARG A 53 -3.86 -3.07 16.05
CA ARG A 53 -3.06 -2.85 14.86
C ARG A 53 -3.53 -1.60 14.09
N VAL A 54 -2.58 -0.90 13.49
CA VAL A 54 -2.83 0.16 12.50
C VAL A 54 -2.24 -0.27 11.15
N TYR A 55 -3.08 -0.38 10.13
CA TYR A 55 -2.71 -0.64 8.75
C TYR A 55 -2.49 0.69 8.03
N LEU A 56 -1.23 1.09 7.91
CA LEU A 56 -0.82 2.27 7.17
C LEU A 56 -0.72 1.91 5.69
N LEU A 57 -1.64 2.40 4.85
CA LEU A 57 -1.67 2.14 3.40
C LEU A 57 -0.61 2.98 2.67
N MET A 58 0.65 2.75 3.04
CA MET A 58 1.86 3.31 2.46
C MET A 58 2.76 2.16 2.00
N PHE A 59 3.47 2.35 0.90
CA PHE A 59 4.26 1.29 0.25
C PHE A 59 5.65 1.10 0.84
N THR A 60 6.16 2.12 1.51
CA THR A 60 7.53 2.15 2.02
C THR A 60 7.53 2.72 3.44
N ARG A 61 8.55 2.35 4.19
CA ARG A 61 8.96 3.02 5.41
C ARG A 61 9.24 4.49 5.07
N GLY A 62 8.76 5.38 5.93
CA GLY A 62 8.87 6.82 5.77
C GLY A 62 8.59 7.54 7.09
N GLY A 63 8.59 8.87 7.06
CA GLY A 63 8.42 9.69 8.26
C GLY A 63 7.15 9.36 9.06
N HIS A 64 6.01 9.12 8.41
CA HIS A 64 4.76 8.80 9.10
C HIS A 64 4.78 7.44 9.77
N TRP A 65 5.30 6.42 9.09
CA TRP A 65 5.52 5.10 9.69
C TRP A 65 6.42 5.20 10.92
N LEU A 66 7.54 5.92 10.79
CA LEU A 66 8.48 6.12 11.90
C LEU A 66 7.81 6.82 13.08
N SER A 67 7.06 7.90 12.83
CA SER A 67 6.36 8.64 13.90
C SER A 67 5.27 7.82 14.60
N LEU A 68 4.60 6.89 13.92
CA LEU A 68 3.67 5.96 14.57
C LEU A 68 4.42 4.97 15.48
N ARG A 69 5.54 4.41 14.98
CA ARG A 69 6.38 3.48 15.74
C ARG A 69 6.99 4.13 16.98
N GLU A 70 7.48 5.36 16.87
CA GLU A 70 8.02 6.16 17.98
C GLU A 70 6.97 6.42 19.08
N LYS A 71 5.68 6.48 18.72
CA LYS A 71 4.55 6.61 19.65
C LYS A 71 4.08 5.28 20.24
N GLY A 72 4.79 4.18 19.99
CA GLY A 72 4.41 2.84 20.46
C GLY A 72 3.22 2.22 19.73
N VAL A 73 2.79 2.79 18.59
CA VAL A 73 1.68 2.24 17.80
C VAL A 73 2.16 1.00 17.04
N ASN A 74 1.41 -0.10 17.15
CA ASN A 74 1.63 -1.30 16.33
C ASN A 74 1.18 -1.06 14.88
N ALA A 75 1.97 -0.30 14.14
CA ALA A 75 1.71 0.06 12.75
C ALA A 75 2.42 -0.87 11.76
N ALA A 76 1.68 -1.32 10.75
CA ALA A 76 2.20 -2.04 9.59
C ALA A 76 1.97 -1.22 8.32
N HIS A 77 3.00 -1.09 7.49
CA HIS A 77 2.84 -0.56 6.13
C HIS A 77 2.52 -1.69 5.14
N ILE A 78 2.13 -1.36 3.91
CA ILE A 78 1.91 -2.35 2.84
C ILE A 78 3.21 -3.14 2.65
N PRO A 79 3.20 -4.47 2.78
CA PRO A 79 4.40 -5.27 2.59
C PRO A 79 4.89 -5.16 1.13
N PRO A 80 6.22 -5.06 0.90
CA PRO A 80 6.80 -5.07 -0.45
C PRO A 80 6.29 -6.21 -1.34
N SER A 81 6.04 -7.39 -0.76
CA SER A 81 5.49 -8.55 -1.47
C SER A 81 4.07 -8.35 -1.98
N VAL A 82 3.22 -7.62 -1.24
CA VAL A 82 1.85 -7.30 -1.65
C VAL A 82 1.88 -6.33 -2.84
N THR A 83 2.74 -5.32 -2.77
CA THR A 83 2.94 -4.36 -3.87
C THR A 83 3.48 -5.05 -5.12
N ALA A 84 4.53 -5.87 -4.97
CA ALA A 84 5.13 -6.61 -6.08
C ALA A 84 4.14 -7.58 -6.72
N ALA A 85 3.32 -8.26 -5.92
CA ALA A 85 2.31 -9.19 -6.44
C ALA A 85 1.25 -8.49 -7.29
N ALA A 86 0.70 -7.38 -6.80
CA ALA A 86 -0.30 -6.59 -7.53
C ALA A 86 0.27 -5.98 -8.82
N VAL A 87 1.49 -5.44 -8.76
CA VAL A 87 2.15 -4.88 -9.96
C VAL A 87 2.44 -5.98 -10.97
N ALA A 88 2.94 -7.14 -10.55
CA ALA A 88 3.21 -8.25 -11.45
C ALA A 88 1.95 -8.73 -12.19
N GLU A 89 0.85 -8.93 -11.46
CA GLU A 89 -0.43 -9.33 -12.04
C GLU A 89 -0.96 -8.28 -13.03
N GLU A 90 -0.82 -6.99 -12.70
CA GLU A 90 -1.26 -5.92 -13.58
C GLU A 90 -0.41 -5.79 -14.85
N LEU A 91 0.90 -6.04 -14.76
CA LEU A 91 1.78 -6.08 -15.92
C LEU A 91 1.45 -7.28 -16.82
N GLU A 92 1.24 -8.46 -16.24
CA GLU A 92 0.83 -9.66 -16.97
C GLU A 92 -0.49 -9.44 -17.71
N ARG A 93 -1.50 -8.88 -17.03
CA ARG A 93 -2.80 -8.53 -17.62
C ARG A 93 -2.68 -7.58 -18.81
N ARG A 94 -1.68 -6.70 -18.80
CA ARG A 94 -1.40 -5.74 -19.88
C ARG A 94 -0.38 -6.24 -20.91
N GLY A 95 0.16 -7.45 -20.77
CA GLY A 95 1.20 -7.99 -21.65
C GLY A 95 2.51 -7.21 -21.59
N LEU A 96 2.88 -6.69 -20.41
CA LEU A 96 4.09 -5.90 -20.17
C LEU A 96 5.11 -6.72 -19.39
N ASP A 97 6.39 -6.64 -19.77
CA ASP A 97 7.49 -7.36 -19.14
C ASP A 97 8.41 -6.47 -18.30
N ARG A 98 8.11 -5.17 -18.24
CA ARG A 98 8.94 -4.17 -17.59
C ARG A 98 8.13 -3.04 -16.95
N VAL A 99 8.69 -2.45 -15.89
CA VAL A 99 8.09 -1.30 -15.20
C VAL A 99 9.13 -0.44 -14.49
N MET A 100 8.92 0.88 -14.54
CA MET A 100 9.58 1.84 -13.65
C MET A 100 8.63 2.16 -12.48
N LEU A 101 9.04 1.80 -11.26
CA LEU A 101 8.35 2.15 -10.01
C LEU A 101 8.72 3.59 -9.64
N VAL A 102 7.75 4.48 -9.55
CA VAL A 102 7.99 5.91 -9.31
C VAL A 102 7.46 6.35 -7.96
N ALA A 103 8.35 6.81 -7.08
CA ALA A 103 8.00 7.30 -5.75
C ALA A 103 8.47 8.76 -5.55
N LEU A 104 7.76 9.51 -4.69
CA LEU A 104 8.26 10.81 -4.22
C LEU A 104 9.24 10.62 -3.06
N LYS A 105 10.35 11.34 -3.07
CA LYS A 105 11.38 11.30 -2.02
C LYS A 105 10.79 11.55 -0.63
N ALA A 106 10.96 10.58 0.25
CA ALA A 106 10.62 10.72 1.66
C ALA A 106 11.67 11.60 2.35
N ARG A 107 11.32 12.85 2.69
CA ARG A 107 12.25 13.81 3.35
C ARG A 107 12.96 13.22 4.58
N ARG A 108 12.22 12.40 5.33
CA ARG A 108 12.73 11.62 6.47
C ARG A 108 12.73 10.15 6.06
N LEU A 109 13.86 9.46 6.31
CA LEU A 109 14.03 8.02 6.08
C LEU A 109 14.17 7.60 4.59
N VAL A 110 14.85 8.41 3.75
CA VAL A 110 15.13 8.09 2.33
C VAL A 110 15.77 6.70 2.16
N ARG A 111 16.70 6.33 3.04
CA ARG A 111 17.36 5.01 2.99
C ARG A 111 16.34 3.87 3.14
N GLY A 112 15.45 3.95 4.12
CA GLY A 112 14.41 2.94 4.33
C GLY A 112 13.44 2.85 3.14
N GLN A 113 13.06 4.00 2.58
CA GLN A 113 12.28 4.05 1.35
C GLN A 113 12.99 3.35 0.18
N SER A 114 14.28 3.61 0.00
CA SER A 114 15.07 3.03 -1.09
C SER A 114 15.18 1.52 -0.95
N GLU A 115 15.48 1.03 0.26
CA GLU A 115 15.52 -0.40 0.57
C GLU A 115 14.19 -1.11 0.25
N ASP A 116 13.05 -0.49 0.58
CA ASP A 116 11.73 -1.07 0.29
C ASP A 116 11.42 -1.10 -1.21
N LEU A 117 11.75 -0.03 -1.95
CA LEU A 117 11.59 0.02 -3.40
C LEU A 117 12.48 -1.00 -4.12
N GLU A 118 13.74 -1.13 -3.68
CA GLU A 118 14.66 -2.14 -4.18
C GLU A 118 14.13 -3.55 -3.93
N LEU A 119 13.54 -3.80 -2.75
CA LEU A 119 12.93 -5.10 -2.46
C LEU A 119 11.73 -5.38 -3.38
N ILE A 120 10.85 -4.40 -3.63
CA ILE A 120 9.75 -4.56 -4.59
C ILE A 120 10.33 -4.90 -5.98
N ALA A 121 11.33 -4.16 -6.44
CA ALA A 121 11.97 -4.41 -7.74
C ALA A 121 12.59 -5.80 -7.83
N ARG A 122 13.31 -6.26 -6.79
CA ARG A 122 13.88 -7.63 -6.73
C ARG A 122 12.80 -8.70 -6.75
N LEU A 123 11.67 -8.50 -6.06
CA LEU A 123 10.55 -9.44 -6.06
C LEU A 123 9.88 -9.53 -7.44
N LEU A 124 9.79 -8.42 -8.18
CA LEU A 124 9.34 -8.43 -9.58
C LEU A 124 10.34 -9.15 -10.49
N GLN A 125 11.64 -8.91 -10.31
CA GLN A 125 12.70 -9.59 -11.06
C GLN A 125 12.72 -11.10 -10.81
N ALA A 126 12.45 -11.54 -9.59
CA ALA A 126 12.30 -12.96 -9.26
C ALA A 126 11.12 -13.63 -9.98
N ARG A 127 10.15 -12.84 -10.49
CA ARG A 127 9.05 -13.30 -11.35
C ARG A 127 9.33 -13.15 -12.85
N GLY A 128 10.57 -12.83 -13.23
CA GLY A 128 10.98 -12.64 -14.63
C GLY A 128 10.64 -11.26 -15.21
N LEU A 129 10.18 -10.31 -14.39
CA LEU A 129 9.83 -8.96 -14.82
C LEU A 129 11.01 -8.00 -14.62
N ARG A 130 11.28 -7.13 -15.60
CA ARG A 130 12.30 -6.08 -15.43
C ARG A 130 11.71 -4.93 -14.63
N ALA A 131 12.29 -4.65 -13.47
CA ALA A 131 11.84 -3.55 -12.62
C ALA A 131 13.00 -2.65 -12.24
N GLU A 132 12.77 -1.36 -12.32
CA GLU A 132 13.64 -0.32 -11.78
C GLU A 132 12.84 0.63 -10.87
N ALA A 133 13.52 1.27 -9.94
CA ALA A 133 12.91 2.24 -9.04
C ALA A 133 13.47 3.63 -9.32
N ARG A 134 12.58 4.62 -9.39
CA ARG A 134 12.92 6.03 -9.55
C ARG A 134 12.29 6.84 -8.42
N ILE A 135 13.14 7.59 -7.72
CA ILE A 135 12.72 8.52 -6.68
C ILE A 135 12.76 9.94 -7.25
N LEU A 136 11.63 10.63 -7.23
CA LEU A 136 11.51 12.03 -7.64
C LEU A 136 11.83 12.95 -6.47
N ASP A 137 12.66 13.98 -6.69
CA ASP A 137 12.92 15.01 -5.69
C ASP A 137 11.75 16.01 -5.53
N SER A 138 10.97 16.22 -6.60
CA SER A 138 9.80 17.09 -6.62
C SER A 138 8.64 16.46 -7.39
N LEU A 139 7.45 17.08 -7.29
CA LEU A 139 6.25 16.72 -8.04
C LEU A 139 6.04 17.64 -9.25
N GLU A 140 7.08 18.37 -9.67
CA GLU A 140 7.04 19.17 -10.87
C GLU A 140 7.02 18.22 -12.07
N PRO A 141 5.98 18.27 -12.92
CA PRO A 141 5.94 17.40 -14.08
C PRO A 141 7.06 17.76 -15.07
N PRO A 142 7.65 16.77 -15.76
CA PRO A 142 8.60 17.06 -16.81
C PRO A 142 7.90 17.77 -17.98
N GLU A 143 8.61 18.64 -18.71
CA GLU A 143 8.07 19.29 -19.92
C GLU A 143 7.74 18.29 -21.02
N ARG A 144 8.47 17.16 -21.07
CA ARG A 144 8.30 16.08 -22.03
C ARG A 144 8.51 14.73 -21.34
N PRO A 145 7.84 13.67 -21.80
CA PRO A 145 8.13 12.33 -21.30
C PRO A 145 9.60 11.96 -21.49
N GLU A 146 10.18 11.36 -20.46
CA GLU A 146 11.57 10.98 -20.37
C GLU A 146 11.80 9.52 -20.74
N THR A 147 10.74 8.69 -20.71
CA THR A 147 10.81 7.28 -21.05
C THR A 147 9.66 6.83 -21.95
N ARG A 148 9.83 5.67 -22.58
CA ARG A 148 8.74 4.92 -23.24
C ARG A 148 8.33 3.69 -22.44
N GLU A 149 9.03 3.39 -21.34
CA GLU A 149 8.76 2.25 -20.49
C GLU A 149 7.47 2.46 -19.67
N PRO A 150 6.72 1.39 -19.36
CA PRO A 150 5.58 1.50 -18.47
C PRO A 150 5.96 2.04 -17.10
N VAL A 151 5.12 2.90 -16.53
CA VAL A 151 5.33 3.51 -15.23
C VAL A 151 4.26 3.06 -14.24
N ALA A 152 4.69 2.67 -13.05
CA ALA A 152 3.83 2.40 -11.90
C ALA A 152 4.09 3.44 -10.81
N PRO A 153 3.16 4.40 -10.61
CA PRO A 153 3.22 5.30 -9.46
C PRO A 153 3.09 4.50 -8.16
N VAL A 154 4.01 4.71 -7.23
CA VAL A 154 3.95 4.15 -5.87
C VAL A 154 3.05 5.04 -5.01
N ALA A 155 1.77 5.07 -5.38
CA ALA A 155 0.74 5.91 -4.76
C ALA A 155 -0.58 5.12 -4.65
N LEU A 156 -1.24 5.22 -3.50
CA LEU A 156 -2.47 4.45 -3.24
C LEU A 156 -3.62 4.95 -4.11
N LEU A 157 -3.86 6.26 -4.07
CA LEU A 157 -5.01 6.92 -4.68
C LEU A 157 -4.56 7.92 -5.74
N ALA A 158 -5.50 8.34 -6.60
CA ALA A 158 -5.23 9.38 -7.58
C ALA A 158 -4.75 10.69 -6.91
N GLY A 159 -3.77 11.36 -7.52
CA GLY A 159 -3.18 12.57 -6.93
C GLY A 159 -2.00 13.12 -7.71
N ARG A 160 -1.25 14.03 -7.06
CA ARG A 160 -0.12 14.73 -7.69
C ARG A 160 1.00 13.77 -8.11
N LEU A 161 1.33 12.77 -7.28
CA LEU A 161 2.36 11.77 -7.62
C LEU A 161 1.96 10.93 -8.83
N VAL A 162 0.71 10.44 -8.87
CA VAL A 162 0.19 9.69 -10.02
C VAL A 162 0.30 10.52 -11.30
N ARG A 163 -0.13 11.79 -11.27
CA ARG A 163 -0.03 12.68 -12.45
C ARG A 163 1.41 12.90 -12.90
N ALA A 164 2.30 13.27 -11.97
CA ALA A 164 3.72 13.50 -12.29
C ALA A 164 4.38 12.24 -12.84
N ALA A 165 4.13 11.08 -12.22
CA ALA A 165 4.68 9.81 -12.66
C ALA A 165 4.16 9.40 -14.05
N CYS A 166 2.85 9.52 -14.31
CA CYS A 166 2.29 9.18 -15.61
C CYS A 166 2.80 10.12 -16.73
N MET A 167 3.17 11.36 -16.42
CA MET A 167 3.79 12.28 -17.39
C MET A 167 5.25 11.95 -17.74
N LEU A 168 5.93 11.11 -16.96
CA LEU A 168 7.29 10.67 -17.27
C LEU A 168 7.35 9.77 -18.50
N THR A 169 6.24 9.14 -18.91
CA THR A 169 6.24 8.12 -19.94
C THR A 169 5.32 8.43 -21.12
N LYS A 170 5.74 8.04 -22.33
CA LYS A 170 4.84 7.90 -23.51
C LYS A 170 4.16 6.52 -23.57
N GLY A 171 4.60 5.58 -22.74
CA GLY A 171 4.04 4.25 -22.63
C GLY A 171 2.87 4.19 -21.64
N PRO A 172 2.41 2.97 -21.30
CA PRO A 172 1.33 2.78 -20.34
C PRO A 172 1.68 3.28 -18.93
N CYS A 173 0.76 4.00 -18.30
CA CYS A 173 0.80 4.24 -16.85
C CYS A 173 -0.15 3.27 -16.15
N LEU A 174 0.28 2.63 -15.07
CA LEU A 174 -0.56 1.71 -14.31
C LEU A 174 -1.68 2.44 -13.55
N GLY A 175 -1.48 3.73 -13.23
CA GLY A 175 -2.44 4.53 -12.46
C GLY A 175 -2.26 4.36 -10.94
N PRO A 176 -3.23 4.81 -10.13
CA PRO A 176 -3.18 4.63 -8.69
C PRO A 176 -3.28 3.15 -8.31
N PHE A 177 -2.55 2.75 -7.27
CA PHE A 177 -2.45 1.35 -6.87
C PHE A 177 -3.79 0.73 -6.50
N ILE A 178 -4.72 1.50 -5.93
CA ILE A 178 -6.02 0.97 -5.50
C ILE A 178 -6.85 0.38 -6.66
N ASP A 179 -6.58 0.79 -7.91
CA ASP A 179 -7.32 0.32 -9.08
C ASP A 179 -7.03 -1.14 -9.44
N TYR A 180 -5.81 -1.61 -9.15
CA TYR A 180 -5.36 -2.97 -9.49
C TYR A 180 -4.89 -3.77 -8.27
N GLY A 181 -4.51 -3.11 -7.18
CA GLY A 181 -4.04 -3.72 -5.94
C GLY A 181 -5.12 -3.97 -4.88
N TRP A 182 -6.39 -3.65 -5.18
CA TRP A 182 -7.50 -3.77 -4.24
C TRP A 182 -7.58 -5.13 -3.54
N TRP A 183 -7.61 -6.21 -4.32
CA TRP A 183 -7.75 -7.56 -3.80
C TRP A 183 -6.53 -8.00 -2.97
N HIS A 184 -5.34 -7.52 -3.36
CA HIS A 184 -4.09 -7.76 -2.63
C HIS A 184 -4.10 -7.09 -1.25
N LEU A 185 -4.59 -5.85 -1.16
CA LEU A 185 -4.76 -5.14 0.11
C LEU A 185 -5.80 -5.84 0.99
N LEU A 186 -6.95 -6.20 0.42
CA LEU A 186 -8.02 -6.90 1.12
C LEU A 186 -7.51 -8.22 1.72
N ALA A 187 -6.84 -9.04 0.91
CA ALA A 187 -6.32 -10.34 1.31
C ALA A 187 -5.24 -10.20 2.40
N TRP A 188 -4.30 -9.28 2.22
CA TRP A 188 -3.23 -9.04 3.19
C TRP A 188 -3.80 -8.64 4.56
N ILE A 189 -4.65 -7.61 4.60
CA ILE A 189 -5.17 -7.08 5.87
C ILE A 189 -6.03 -8.13 6.56
N THR A 190 -6.94 -8.77 5.83
CA THR A 190 -7.80 -9.82 6.39
C THR A 190 -6.99 -11.00 6.94
N SER A 191 -5.93 -11.41 6.24
CA SER A 191 -5.04 -12.49 6.70
C SER A 191 -4.24 -12.10 7.94
N ASP A 192 -3.71 -10.87 8.00
CA ASP A 192 -2.95 -10.37 9.16
C ASP A 192 -3.85 -10.29 10.42
N ILE A 193 -5.10 -9.81 10.25
CA ILE A 193 -6.09 -9.77 11.33
C ILE A 193 -6.36 -11.18 11.87
N ARG A 194 -6.73 -12.13 10.99
CA ARG A 194 -7.06 -13.51 11.41
C ARG A 194 -5.88 -14.21 12.09
N ALA A 195 -4.68 -14.04 11.56
CA ALA A 195 -3.46 -14.56 12.17
C ALA A 195 -3.24 -13.97 13.58
N GLY A 196 -3.46 -12.66 13.75
CA GLY A 196 -3.36 -11.98 15.04
C GLY A 196 -4.44 -12.41 16.06
N LEU A 197 -5.60 -12.87 15.58
CA LEU A 197 -6.66 -13.44 16.41
C LEU A 197 -6.43 -14.92 16.78
N GLY A 198 -5.40 -15.57 16.21
CA GLY A 198 -5.15 -17.00 16.41
C GLY A 198 -6.05 -17.91 15.58
N GLU A 199 -6.79 -17.35 14.62
CA GLU A 199 -7.61 -18.09 13.66
C GLU A 199 -6.71 -18.59 12.52
N ASN A 200 -5.93 -19.62 12.80
CA ASN A 200 -5.19 -20.33 11.76
C ASN A 200 -6.18 -21.21 10.97
N PRO A 201 -6.34 -21.02 9.65
CA PRO A 201 -7.26 -21.83 8.84
C PRO A 201 -6.85 -23.31 8.70
N GLY A 202 -5.74 -23.73 9.32
CA GLY A 202 -5.23 -25.11 9.34
C GLY A 202 -4.81 -25.63 10.71
N GLY A 203 -5.17 -24.96 11.81
CA GLY A 203 -4.85 -25.44 13.15
C GLY A 203 -5.77 -26.61 13.55
N PRO A 204 -5.25 -27.73 14.10
CA PRO A 204 -6.11 -28.81 14.58
C PRO A 204 -7.07 -28.27 15.64
N ARG A 205 -8.38 -28.43 15.41
CA ARG A 205 -9.41 -28.11 16.41
C ARG A 205 -9.06 -28.87 17.68
N ARG A 206 -8.70 -28.16 18.75
CA ARG A 206 -8.55 -28.77 20.07
C ARG A 206 -9.91 -29.36 20.43
N ALA A 207 -9.95 -30.68 20.57
CA ALA A 207 -11.12 -31.39 21.04
C ALA A 207 -11.54 -30.83 22.41
N PRO A 208 -12.85 -30.71 22.67
CA PRO A 208 -13.33 -30.28 23.98
C PRO A 208 -12.83 -31.29 25.02
N ARG A 209 -12.20 -30.78 26.08
CA ARG A 209 -11.90 -31.59 27.26
C ARG A 209 -13.25 -31.83 27.96
N GLY A 210 -13.72 -33.07 27.88
CA GLY A 210 -14.72 -33.60 28.80
C GLY A 210 -14.13 -33.82 30.18
#